data_AF-A0A840A5R1-F1
#
_entry.id   AF-A0A840A5R1-F1
#
_cell.length_a   1.000
_cell.length_b   1.000
_cell.length_c   1.000
_cell.angle_alpha   90.00
_cell.angle_beta   90.00
_cell.angle_gamma   90.00
#
_symmetry.space_group_name_H-M   'P 1'
#
loop_
_entity.id
_entity.type
_entity.pdbx_description
1 polymer ?
#
loop_
_entity_poly.entity_id
_entity_poly.type
_entity_poly.pdbx_seq_one_letter_code
_entity_poly.pdbx_strand_id
1 'polypeptide(L)'
;MAKKKWTIARAFPLMLMGAVGVGVIVLAVGNHLRRATIIEQSTANLPAGAMEGEPCAVMTKAEYEARGAKAAHAFITNDIRYERRYGHADCSIVKAGGAGNDFVPVCQFSGPAQVVVTTDKGAFYFAPGVGRPATVATRDGVPTCVIPKVPPKF
;
A
#
# COMPACT_ATOMS: atom_id res chain seq x y z
N MET A 1 40.55 -28.89 -48.67
CA MET A 1 39.34 -28.14 -48.24
C MET A 1 38.98 -28.53 -46.81
N ALA A 2 39.29 -27.70 -45.82
CA ALA A 2 39.02 -27.98 -44.41
C ALA A 2 37.63 -27.46 -43.99
N LYS A 3 36.69 -28.37 -43.69
CA LYS A 3 35.36 -28.03 -43.15
C LYS A 3 35.51 -27.54 -41.70
N LYS A 4 35.26 -26.26 -41.48
CA LYS A 4 35.21 -25.60 -40.16
C LYS A 4 34.08 -26.23 -39.34
N LYS A 5 34.39 -27.23 -38.51
CA LYS A 5 33.45 -27.83 -37.54
C LYS A 5 33.15 -26.79 -36.46
N TRP A 6 32.12 -25.98 -36.67
CA TRP A 6 31.62 -25.06 -35.66
C TRP A 6 30.98 -25.91 -34.56
N THR A 7 31.71 -26.07 -33.46
CA THR A 7 31.32 -26.84 -32.28
C THR A 7 29.99 -26.34 -31.74
N ILE A 8 28.92 -27.11 -31.98
CA ILE A 8 27.58 -26.99 -31.42
C ILE A 8 27.61 -26.81 -29.89
N ALA A 9 28.66 -27.33 -29.23
CA ALA A 9 28.92 -27.22 -27.79
C ALA A 9 29.03 -25.77 -27.24
N ARG A 10 29.35 -24.76 -28.08
CA ARG A 10 29.43 -23.35 -27.65
C ARG A 10 28.17 -22.55 -27.95
N ALA A 11 27.33 -23.00 -28.87
CA ALA A 11 26.09 -22.31 -29.24
C ALA A 11 24.96 -22.55 -28.23
N PHE A 12 24.92 -23.73 -27.62
CA PHE A 12 23.90 -24.10 -26.63
C PHE A 12 23.91 -23.21 -25.37
N PRO A 13 25.06 -22.97 -24.69
CA PRO A 13 25.09 -22.07 -23.52
C PRO A 13 24.82 -20.60 -23.88
N LEU A 14 25.19 -20.15 -25.09
CA LEU A 14 24.91 -18.80 -25.59
C LEU A 14 23.41 -18.59 -25.88
N MET A 15 22.74 -19.57 -26.50
CA MET A 15 21.28 -19.51 -26.70
C MET A 15 20.53 -19.54 -25.37
N LEU A 16 20.99 -20.34 -24.40
CA LEU A 16 20.35 -20.43 -23.09
C LEU A 16 20.51 -19.13 -22.30
N MET A 17 21.70 -18.51 -22.32
CA MET A 17 21.93 -17.16 -21.79
C MET A 17 21.05 -16.10 -22.46
N GLY A 18 20.90 -16.16 -23.79
CA GLY A 18 20.01 -15.27 -24.53
C GLY A 18 18.55 -15.41 -24.09
N ALA A 19 18.06 -16.65 -23.97
CA ALA A 19 16.68 -16.93 -23.54
C ALA A 19 16.43 -16.47 -22.10
N VAL A 20 17.37 -16.70 -21.18
CA VAL A 20 17.28 -16.21 -19.79
C VAL A 20 17.28 -14.68 -19.76
N GLY A 21 18.18 -14.03 -20.50
CA GLY A 21 18.23 -12.57 -20.59
C GLY A 21 16.91 -11.97 -21.08
N VAL A 22 16.33 -12.51 -22.15
CA VAL A 22 15.02 -12.09 -22.66
C VAL A 22 13.92 -12.36 -21.62
N GLY A 23 13.92 -13.51 -20.97
CA GLY A 23 12.97 -13.85 -19.92
C GLY A 23 12.98 -12.85 -18.76
N VAL A 24 14.17 -12.47 -18.27
CA VAL A 24 14.32 -11.47 -17.20
C VAL A 24 13.79 -10.10 -17.65
N ILE A 25 14.10 -9.67 -18.87
CA ILE A 25 13.63 -8.38 -19.40
C ILE A 25 12.10 -8.37 -19.51
N VAL A 26 11.50 -9.43 -20.04
CA VAL A 26 10.03 -9.55 -20.16
C VAL A 26 9.36 -9.49 -18.79
N LEU A 27 9.91 -10.20 -17.79
CA LEU A 27 9.38 -10.16 -16.42
C LEU A 27 9.51 -8.77 -15.79
N ALA A 28 10.65 -8.10 -15.98
CA ALA A 28 10.87 -6.76 -15.45
C ALA A 28 9.92 -5.73 -16.05
N VAL A 29 9.77 -5.72 -17.39
CA VAL A 29 8.85 -4.82 -18.10
C VAL A 29 7.40 -5.13 -17.73
N GLY A 30 7.01 -6.40 -17.68
CA GLY A 30 5.67 -6.82 -17.29
C GLY A 30 5.31 -6.39 -15.87
N ASN A 31 6.22 -6.57 -14.90
CA ASN A 31 6.03 -6.11 -13.53
C ASN A 31 5.91 -4.59 -13.45
N HIS A 32 6.70 -3.85 -14.22
CA HIS A 32 6.64 -2.39 -14.25
C HIS A 32 5.29 -1.88 -14.79
N LEU A 33 4.83 -2.42 -15.92
CA LEU A 33 3.55 -2.05 -16.53
C LEU A 33 2.38 -2.37 -15.61
N ARG A 34 2.37 -3.55 -14.97
CA ARG A 34 1.34 -3.94 -13.99
C ARG A 34 1.25 -2.99 -12.81
N ARG A 35 2.40 -2.57 -12.26
CA ARG A 35 2.43 -1.61 -11.16
C ARG A 35 1.78 -0.28 -11.58
N ALA A 36 2.15 0.24 -12.75
CA ALA A 36 1.57 1.49 -13.26
C ALA A 36 0.03 1.39 -13.38
N THR A 37 -0.50 0.30 -13.95
CA THR A 37 -1.95 0.13 -14.13
C THR A 37 -2.70 0.01 -12.80
N ILE A 38 -2.16 -0.76 -11.84
CA ILE A 38 -2.79 -0.91 -10.51
C ILE A 38 -2.87 0.44 -9.78
N ILE A 39 -1.85 1.28 -9.93
CA ILE A 39 -1.80 2.59 -9.27
C ILE A 39 -2.75 3.59 -9.93
N GLU A 40 -2.89 3.58 -11.25
CA GLU A 40 -3.88 4.39 -11.96
C GLU A 40 -5.30 4.05 -11.51
N GLN A 41 -5.63 2.75 -11.45
CA GLN A 41 -6.93 2.27 -10.96
C GLN A 41 -7.15 2.61 -9.47
N SER A 42 -6.12 2.47 -8.65
CA SER A 42 -6.15 2.77 -7.22
C SER A 42 -6.35 4.26 -6.94
N THR A 43 -5.72 5.13 -7.72
CA THR A 43 -5.83 6.59 -7.56
C THR A 43 -7.19 7.10 -8.02
N ALA A 44 -7.77 6.51 -9.06
CA ALA A 44 -9.11 6.84 -9.53
C ALA A 44 -10.21 6.57 -8.48
N ASN A 45 -9.97 5.65 -7.55
CA ASN A 45 -10.94 5.29 -6.51
C ASN A 45 -10.85 6.16 -5.25
N LEU A 46 -9.78 6.93 -5.03
CA LEU A 46 -9.74 7.88 -3.93
C LEU A 46 -10.55 9.13 -4.28
N PRO A 47 -11.59 9.49 -3.50
CA PRO A 47 -12.32 10.72 -3.73
C PRO A 47 -11.42 11.94 -3.54
N ALA A 48 -11.61 12.98 -4.36
CA ALA A 48 -10.94 14.27 -4.18
C ALA A 48 -11.22 14.79 -2.76
N GLY A 49 -10.16 15.10 -2.01
CA GLY A 49 -10.27 15.51 -0.60
C GLY A 49 -10.31 14.35 0.41
N ALA A 50 -10.11 13.10 0.01
CA ALA A 50 -9.98 11.95 0.93
C ALA A 50 -8.85 12.11 1.95
N MET A 51 -7.82 12.89 1.60
CA MET A 51 -6.62 13.13 2.39
C MET A 51 -6.62 14.53 3.02
N GLU A 52 -7.68 15.31 2.75
CA GLU A 52 -7.86 16.64 3.31
C GLU A 52 -8.89 16.57 4.43
N GLY A 53 -8.52 17.09 5.60
CA GLY A 53 -9.41 17.05 6.74
C GLY A 53 -8.73 17.41 8.04
N GLU A 54 -9.50 17.38 9.11
CA GLU A 54 -8.98 17.53 10.47
C GLU A 54 -8.15 16.29 10.83
N PRO A 55 -6.96 16.44 11.41
CA PRO A 55 -6.18 15.30 11.87
C PRO A 55 -6.96 14.52 12.93
N CYS A 56 -6.92 13.19 12.86
CA CYS A 56 -7.52 12.35 13.89
C CYS A 56 -6.82 12.59 15.23
N ALA A 57 -7.56 12.50 16.34
CA ALA A 57 -6.94 12.47 17.66
C ALA A 57 -5.96 11.28 17.76
N VAL A 58 -4.73 11.55 18.19
CA VAL A 58 -3.72 10.52 18.44
C VAL A 58 -3.85 10.06 19.89
N MET A 59 -3.61 8.78 20.12
CA MET A 59 -3.58 8.19 21.45
C MET A 59 -2.23 7.53 21.72
N THR A 60 -1.87 7.46 22.99
CA THR A 60 -0.82 6.59 23.47
C THR A 60 -1.30 5.14 23.52
N LYS A 61 -0.35 4.20 23.57
CA LYS A 61 -0.65 2.78 23.80
C LYS A 61 -1.40 2.55 25.11
N ALA A 62 -1.02 3.26 26.18
CA ALA A 62 -1.67 3.14 27.49
C ALA A 62 -3.14 3.59 27.44
N GLU A 63 -3.44 4.71 26.77
CA GLU A 63 -4.81 5.18 26.57
C GLU A 63 -5.64 4.20 25.72
N TYR A 64 -5.04 3.58 24.71
CA TYR A 64 -5.68 2.53 23.92
C TYR A 64 -5.98 1.29 24.78
N GLU A 65 -5.03 0.84 25.59
CA GLU A 65 -5.19 -0.34 26.45
C GLU A 65 -6.20 -0.14 27.57
N ALA A 66 -6.31 1.09 28.10
CA ALA A 66 -7.29 1.48 29.11
C ALA A 66 -8.73 1.52 28.58
N ARG A 67 -8.93 1.56 27.25
CA ARG A 67 -10.27 1.51 26.66
C ARG A 67 -10.83 0.09 26.70
N GLY A 68 -12.06 -0.04 27.21
CA GLY A 68 -12.76 -1.33 27.24
C GLY A 68 -13.08 -1.89 25.85
N ALA A 69 -13.39 -1.02 24.87
CA ALA A 69 -13.68 -1.44 23.50
C ALA A 69 -12.43 -1.37 22.63
N LYS A 70 -11.71 -2.49 22.50
CA LYS A 70 -10.51 -2.61 21.64
C LYS A 70 -10.86 -2.92 20.19
N ALA A 71 -9.94 -2.62 19.27
CA ALA A 71 -10.04 -3.03 17.88
C ALA A 71 -10.27 -4.55 17.82
N ALA A 72 -11.26 -4.98 17.03
CA ALA A 72 -11.66 -6.39 16.93
C ALA A 72 -11.38 -6.99 15.55
N HIS A 73 -11.24 -6.13 14.54
CA HIS A 73 -10.97 -6.53 13.17
C HIS A 73 -9.58 -6.09 12.78
N ALA A 74 -8.75 -7.03 12.34
CA ALA A 74 -7.41 -6.77 11.87
C ALA A 74 -7.22 -7.33 10.46
N PHE A 75 -6.43 -6.63 9.66
CA PHE A 75 -6.01 -7.08 8.33
C PHE A 75 -4.62 -6.52 8.02
N ILE A 76 -3.96 -7.11 7.04
CA ILE A 76 -2.61 -6.72 6.63
C ILE A 76 -2.65 -6.41 5.13
N THR A 77 -2.06 -5.28 4.74
CA THR A 77 -1.84 -4.91 3.34
C THR A 77 -0.59 -4.05 3.24
N ASN A 78 0.20 -4.23 2.17
CA ASN A 78 1.48 -3.53 1.97
C ASN A 78 2.43 -3.64 3.18
N ASP A 79 2.50 -4.81 3.82
CA ASP A 79 3.28 -5.08 5.04
C ASP A 79 2.90 -4.20 6.25
N ILE A 80 1.75 -3.51 6.18
CA ILE A 80 1.20 -2.69 7.26
C ILE A 80 -0.02 -3.42 7.84
N ARG A 81 -0.03 -3.57 9.16
CA ARG A 81 -1.16 -4.15 9.89
C ARG A 81 -2.10 -3.04 10.34
N TYR A 82 -3.36 -3.15 9.96
CA TYR A 82 -4.42 -2.25 10.37
C TYR A 82 -5.39 -2.96 11.27
N GLU A 83 -5.75 -2.34 12.39
CA GLU A 83 -6.79 -2.82 13.29
C GLU A 83 -7.85 -1.74 13.47
N ARG A 84 -9.12 -2.14 13.46
CA ARG A 84 -10.26 -1.25 13.68
C ARG A 84 -11.31 -1.90 14.57
N ARG A 85 -12.15 -1.08 15.21
CA ARG A 85 -13.28 -1.58 16.01
C ARG A 85 -14.51 -1.87 15.15
N TYR A 86 -14.87 -0.95 14.27
CA TYR A 86 -16.09 -1.02 13.45
C TYR A 86 -15.82 -0.65 11.99
N GLY A 87 -16.86 -0.70 11.16
CA GLY A 87 -16.85 -0.18 9.80
C GLY A 87 -16.09 -1.04 8.78
N HIS A 88 -16.14 -0.61 7.53
CA HIS A 88 -15.39 -1.18 6.41
C HIS A 88 -14.06 -0.45 6.24
N ALA A 89 -13.12 -1.12 5.59
CA ALA A 89 -11.85 -0.55 5.18
C ALA A 89 -11.65 -0.88 3.70
N ASP A 90 -11.31 0.14 2.90
CA ASP A 90 -10.87 -0.01 1.52
C ASP A 90 -9.47 0.59 1.41
N CYS A 91 -8.53 -0.14 0.82
CA CYS A 91 -7.14 0.25 0.78
C CYS A 91 -6.63 0.25 -0.65
N SER A 92 -5.89 1.29 -1.00
CA SER A 92 -5.34 1.51 -2.31
C SER A 92 -3.91 2.06 -2.21
N ILE A 93 -3.14 1.95 -3.28
CA ILE A 93 -1.82 2.55 -3.38
C ILE A 93 -1.92 3.74 -4.33
N VAL A 94 -1.59 4.94 -3.85
CA VAL A 94 -1.66 6.15 -4.68
C VAL A 94 -0.30 6.76 -4.89
N LYS A 95 -0.15 7.45 -6.01
CA LYS A 95 1.07 8.20 -6.30
C LYS A 95 1.17 9.38 -5.32
N ALA A 96 2.30 9.51 -4.62
CA ALA A 96 2.60 10.71 -3.84
C ALA A 96 2.65 11.90 -4.81
N GLY A 97 1.89 12.96 -4.53
CA GLY A 97 1.98 14.18 -5.32
C GLY A 97 3.42 14.72 -5.34
N GLY A 98 4.01 14.91 -6.52
CA GLY A 98 5.40 15.34 -6.72
C GLY A 98 6.01 14.81 -8.03
N ALA A 99 7.24 15.24 -8.33
CA ALA A 99 7.98 14.81 -9.53
C ALA A 99 8.53 13.36 -9.47
N GLY A 100 8.29 12.66 -8.35
CA GLY A 100 8.79 11.30 -8.11
C GLY A 100 7.80 10.18 -8.48
N ASN A 101 8.28 8.94 -8.34
CA ASN A 101 7.48 7.70 -8.45
C ASN A 101 7.12 7.15 -7.07
N ASP A 102 7.07 7.99 -6.04
CA ASP A 102 6.78 7.54 -4.69
C ASP A 102 5.31 7.12 -4.59
N PHE A 103 5.08 5.99 -3.94
CA PHE A 103 3.76 5.41 -3.76
C PHE A 103 3.42 5.39 -2.28
N VAL A 104 2.20 5.78 -1.95
CA VAL A 104 1.71 5.91 -0.58
C VAL A 104 0.53 4.94 -0.40
N PRO A 105 0.65 3.93 0.47
CA PRO A 105 -0.49 3.16 0.94
C PRO A 105 -1.51 4.07 1.65
N VAL A 106 -2.76 3.99 1.20
CA VAL A 106 -3.89 4.74 1.76
C VAL A 106 -5.02 3.77 2.06
N CYS A 107 -5.61 3.87 3.25
CA CYS A 107 -6.79 3.13 3.64
C CYS A 107 -7.89 4.08 4.09
N GLN A 108 -9.07 3.96 3.50
CA GLN A 108 -10.28 4.67 3.90
C GLN A 108 -11.14 3.78 4.79
N PHE A 109 -11.68 4.35 5.86
CA PHE A 109 -12.50 3.66 6.85
C PHE A 109 -13.85 4.35 7.00
N SER A 110 -14.93 3.57 7.03
CA SER A 110 -16.30 4.12 7.04
C SER A 110 -16.67 4.74 8.39
N GLY A 111 -16.12 4.18 9.48
CA GLY A 111 -16.46 4.56 10.84
C GLY A 111 -15.72 3.71 11.86
N PRO A 112 -14.38 3.74 11.92
CA PRO A 112 -13.62 2.72 12.64
C PRO A 112 -13.67 2.85 14.16
N ALA A 113 -14.12 4.00 14.68
CA ALA A 113 -14.03 4.44 16.09
C ALA A 113 -12.60 4.60 16.61
N GLN A 114 -11.76 3.59 16.41
CA GLN A 114 -10.35 3.53 16.74
C GLN A 114 -9.62 2.80 15.61
N VAL A 115 -8.41 3.26 15.27
CA VAL A 115 -7.54 2.61 14.29
C VAL A 115 -6.17 2.43 14.92
N VAL A 116 -5.63 1.20 14.83
CA VAL A 116 -4.23 0.92 15.15
C VAL A 116 -3.52 0.58 13.85
N VAL A 117 -2.39 1.23 13.62
CA VAL A 117 -1.55 1.00 12.44
C VAL A 117 -0.20 0.54 12.92
N THR A 118 0.21 -0.66 12.54
CA THR A 118 1.52 -1.21 12.91
C THR A 118 2.38 -1.34 11.66
N THR A 119 3.54 -0.69 11.70
CA THR A 119 4.57 -0.70 10.66
C THR A 119 5.89 -1.19 11.25
N ASP A 120 6.96 -1.21 10.44
CA ASP A 120 8.33 -1.40 10.90
C ASP A 120 8.81 -0.31 11.88
N LYS A 121 8.17 0.87 11.87
CA LYS A 121 8.43 1.98 12.80
C LYS A 121 7.69 1.86 14.14
N GLY A 122 6.81 0.86 14.29
CA GLY A 122 6.05 0.61 15.51
C GLY A 122 4.55 0.75 15.31
N ALA A 123 3.83 0.84 16.44
CA ALA A 123 2.38 0.94 16.47
C ALA A 123 1.93 2.38 16.72
N PHE A 124 0.97 2.84 15.92
CA PHE A 124 0.37 4.17 15.97
C PHE A 124 -1.13 4.02 16.24
N TYR A 125 -1.65 4.83 17.16
CA TYR A 125 -3.02 4.71 17.65
C TYR A 125 -3.79 5.99 17.35
N PHE A 126 -4.91 5.85 16.65
CA PHE A 126 -5.78 6.95 16.27
C PHE A 126 -7.20 6.73 16.79
N ALA A 127 -7.85 7.80 17.25
CA ALA A 127 -9.23 7.82 17.69
C ALA A 127 -10.03 8.86 16.89
N PRO A 128 -10.42 8.55 15.63
CA PRO A 128 -11.25 9.44 14.82
C PRO A 128 -12.65 9.66 15.43
N GLY A 129 -13.12 8.74 16.29
CA GLY A 129 -14.43 8.81 16.93
C GLY A 129 -15.46 7.85 16.32
N VAL A 130 -16.48 7.49 17.10
CA VAL A 130 -17.51 6.52 16.69
C VAL A 130 -18.33 7.07 15.52
N GLY A 131 -18.52 6.26 14.48
CA GLY A 131 -19.31 6.64 13.31
C GLY A 131 -18.65 7.69 12.40
N ARG A 132 -17.45 8.18 12.74
CA ARG A 132 -16.72 9.15 11.92
C ARG A 132 -15.81 8.44 10.92
N PRO A 133 -15.87 8.76 9.62
CA PRO A 133 -14.94 8.18 8.66
C PRO A 133 -13.51 8.64 8.96
N ALA A 134 -12.54 7.85 8.51
CA ALA A 134 -11.13 8.18 8.64
C ALA A 134 -10.36 7.73 7.41
N THR A 135 -9.36 8.50 7.00
CA THR A 135 -8.41 8.10 5.97
C THR A 135 -7.04 8.04 6.61
N VAL A 136 -6.36 6.92 6.46
CA VAL A 136 -4.99 6.72 6.91
C VAL A 136 -4.06 6.64 5.72
N ALA A 137 -2.99 7.42 5.74
CA ALA A 137 -1.95 7.42 4.74
C ALA A 137 -0.63 7.04 5.39
N THR A 138 0.14 6.12 4.82
CA THR A 138 1.43 5.72 5.40
C THR A 138 2.56 6.13 4.48
N ARG A 139 3.36 7.11 4.90
CA ARG A 139 4.54 7.56 4.14
C ARG A 139 5.79 7.19 4.92
N ASP A 140 6.72 6.50 4.27
CA ASP A 140 8.00 6.08 4.87
C ASP A 140 7.83 5.31 6.20
N GLY A 141 6.78 4.49 6.29
CA GLY A 141 6.43 3.72 7.48
C GLY A 141 5.77 4.54 8.61
N VAL A 142 5.53 5.84 8.42
CA VAL A 142 4.85 6.71 9.38
C VAL A 142 3.43 6.99 8.92
N PRO A 143 2.41 6.52 9.64
CA PRO A 143 1.02 6.76 9.30
C PRO A 143 0.54 8.13 9.77
N THR A 144 -0.27 8.78 8.94
CA THR A 144 -1.07 9.95 9.28
C THR A 144 -2.54 9.59 9.15
N CYS A 145 -3.40 10.17 9.99
CA CYS A 145 -4.84 9.94 9.97
C CYS A 145 -5.56 11.28 9.88
N VAL A 146 -6.52 11.37 8.96
CA VAL A 146 -7.41 12.52 8.83
C VAL A 146 -8.86 12.07 8.81
N ILE A 147 -9.74 12.96 9.24
CA ILE A 147 -11.18 12.82 9.09
C ILE A 147 -11.55 13.53 7.80
N PRO A 148 -11.82 12.79 6.71
CA PRO A 148 -11.85 13.36 5.38
C PRO A 148 -13.05 14.31 5.23
N LYS A 149 -12.87 15.40 4.47
CA LYS A 149 -13.96 16.31 4.10
C LYS A 149 -15.07 15.61 3.30
N VAL A 150 -14.69 14.59 2.54
CA VAL A 150 -15.61 13.79 1.72
C VAL A 150 -15.64 12.37 2.28
N PRO A 151 -16.82 11.83 2.63
CA PRO A 151 -16.92 10.48 3.15
C PRO A 151 -16.52 9.46 2.06
N PRO A 152 -15.89 8.33 2.45
CA PRO A 152 -15.53 7.29 1.51
C PRO A 152 -16.77 6.58 0.97
N LYS A 153 -16.70 6.11 -0.27
CA LYS A 153 -17.71 5.26 -0.89
C LYS A 153 -17.23 3.82 -0.81
N PHE A 154 -17.96 2.98 -0.07
CA PHE A 154 -17.70 1.56 0.11
C PHE A 154 -18.68 0.74 -0.72
#